data_AF-A0A7K1JWS9-F1
#
_entry.id   AF-A0A7K1JWS9-F1
#
_cell.length_a   1.000
_cell.length_b   1.000
_cell.length_c   1.000
_cell.angle_alpha   90.00
_cell.angle_beta   90.00
_cell.angle_gamma   90.00
#
_symmetry.space_group_name_H-M   'P 1'
#
loop_
_entity.id
_entity.type
_entity.pdbx_description
1 polymer ?
#
loop_
_entity_poly.entity_id
_entity_poly.type
_entity_poly.pdbx_seq_one_letter_code
_entity_poly.pdbx_strand_id
1 'polypeptide(L)'
;MSAYIDVTTLRLADGACEKLAARCELLRSELAGAVARLDMFAPVNHAIFGDCEEGRGWNRVLHDIAWAPTGSLTATLEEHGCLLTEFADTFRRIGDAYLDTDRGSADRATEVGRQR
;
A
#
# COMPACT_ATOMS: atom_id res chain seq x y z
N MET A 1 3.01 -23.99 -6.09
CA MET A 1 3.81 -23.73 -7.30
C MET A 1 4.21 -22.27 -7.27
N SER A 2 5.47 -21.96 -6.93
CA SER A 2 6.01 -20.60 -7.00
C SER A 2 6.43 -20.36 -8.45
N ALA A 3 5.85 -19.36 -9.12
CA ALA A 3 6.30 -18.96 -10.44
C ALA A 3 7.63 -18.22 -10.29
N TYR A 4 8.73 -18.84 -10.75
CA TYR A 4 10.02 -18.17 -10.84
C TYR A 4 9.93 -17.13 -11.96
N ILE A 5 9.82 -15.86 -11.58
CA ILE A 5 9.89 -14.74 -12.53
C ILE A 5 11.37 -14.45 -12.75
N ASP A 6 11.86 -14.76 -13.94
CA ASP A 6 13.19 -14.34 -14.36
C ASP A 6 13.19 -12.84 -14.64
N VAL A 7 13.59 -12.08 -13.63
CA VAL A 7 13.66 -10.61 -13.64
C VAL A 7 14.54 -10.08 -14.78
N THR A 8 15.48 -10.87 -15.29
CA THR A 8 16.36 -10.46 -16.40
C THR A 8 15.65 -10.37 -17.76
N THR A 9 14.48 -11.00 -17.89
CA THR A 9 13.68 -11.01 -19.13
C THR A 9 12.42 -10.15 -19.04
N LEU A 10 12.04 -9.73 -17.83
CA LEU A 10 10.87 -8.89 -17.60
C LEU A 10 11.19 -7.46 -18.05
N ARG A 11 10.76 -7.07 -19.26
CA ARG A 11 10.88 -5.69 -19.73
C ARG A 11 9.73 -4.88 -19.18
N LEU A 12 9.96 -4.20 -18.06
CA LEU A 12 9.06 -3.17 -17.59
C LEU A 12 9.20 -1.94 -18.50
N ALA A 13 8.07 -1.33 -18.87
CA ALA A 13 8.09 -0.08 -19.60
C ALA A 13 8.72 1.02 -18.72
N ASP A 14 9.42 1.98 -19.33
CA ASP A 14 10.06 3.07 -18.61
C ASP A 14 9.07 3.77 -17.66
N GLY A 15 9.50 3.91 -16.40
CA GLY A 15 8.70 4.51 -15.34
C GLY A 15 7.48 3.69 -14.89
N ALA A 16 7.32 2.43 -15.31
CA ALA A 16 6.25 1.57 -14.83
C ALA A 16 6.33 1.33 -13.31
N CYS A 17 7.53 1.10 -12.78
CA CYS A 17 7.76 0.97 -11.34
C CYS A 17 7.32 2.22 -10.57
N GLU A 18 7.70 3.41 -11.05
CA GLU A 18 7.32 4.66 -10.38
C GLU A 18 5.80 4.91 -10.43
N LYS A 19 5.15 4.58 -11.56
CA LYS A 19 3.68 4.65 -11.66
C LYS A 19 2.98 3.69 -10.69
N LEU A 20 3.52 2.49 -10.51
CA LEU A 20 2.98 1.52 -9.55
C LEU A 20 3.19 2.00 -8.10
N ALA A 21 4.37 2.53 -7.78
CA ALA A 21 4.64 3.13 -6.47
C ALA A 21 3.69 4.30 -6.17
N ALA A 22 3.51 5.23 -7.11
CA ALA A 22 2.57 6.35 -6.98
C ALA A 22 1.12 5.87 -6.82
N ARG A 23 0.73 4.77 -7.49
CA ARG A 23 -0.60 4.18 -7.32
C ARG A 23 -0.79 3.60 -5.93
N CYS A 24 0.23 2.95 -5.35
CA CYS A 24 0.19 2.49 -3.97
C CYS A 24 0.02 3.65 -2.98
N GLU A 25 0.71 4.77 -3.20
CA GLU A 25 0.59 5.97 -2.35
C GLU A 25 -0.78 6.64 -2.43
N LEU A 26 -1.37 6.67 -3.62
CA LEU A 26 -2.73 7.15 -3.82
C LEU A 26 -3.74 6.28 -3.07
N LEU A 27 -3.66 4.95 -3.22
CA LEU A 27 -4.52 4.01 -2.49
C LEU A 27 -4.35 4.15 -0.97
N ARG A 28 -3.11 4.29 -0.49
CA ARG A 28 -2.83 4.53 0.94
C ARG A 28 -3.52 5.80 1.44
N SER A 29 -3.52 6.86 0.63
CA SER A 29 -4.21 8.12 0.96
C SER A 29 -5.73 7.95 0.97
N GLU A 30 -6.28 7.16 0.04
CA GLU A 30 -7.72 6.83 0.02
C GLU A 30 -8.15 6.03 1.26
N LEU A 31 -7.33 5.06 1.70
CA LEU A 31 -7.58 4.28 2.92
C LEU A 31 -7.50 5.17 4.17
N ALA A 32 -6.51 6.05 4.27
CA ALA A 32 -6.42 7.02 5.37
C ALA A 32 -7.65 7.94 5.41
N GLY A 33 -8.14 8.37 4.25
CA GLY A 33 -9.39 9.12 4.14
C GLY A 33 -10.63 8.32 4.57
N ALA A 34 -10.65 7.00 4.36
CA ALA A 34 -11.73 6.14 4.83
C ALA A 34 -11.71 5.99 6.37
N VAL A 35 -10.53 5.83 6.97
CA VAL A 35 -10.37 5.81 8.44
C VAL A 35 -10.83 7.13 9.06
N ALA A 36 -10.40 8.27 8.52
CA ALA A 36 -10.84 9.57 9.00
C ALA A 36 -12.36 9.78 8.89
N ARG A 37 -13.00 9.20 7.87
CA ARG A 37 -14.47 9.19 7.77
C ARG A 37 -15.12 8.34 8.86
N LEU A 38 -14.57 7.17 9.17
CA LEU A 38 -15.06 6.34 10.27
C LEU A 38 -15.03 7.14 11.57
N ASP A 39 -13.92 7.77 11.90
CA ASP A 39 -13.77 8.55 13.15
C ASP A 39 -14.82 9.66 13.31
N MET A 40 -15.26 10.28 12.21
CA MET A 40 -16.36 11.25 12.23
C MET A 40 -17.73 10.64 12.61
N PHE A 41 -17.96 9.36 12.33
CA PHE A 41 -19.21 8.67 12.66
C PHE A 41 -19.27 8.17 14.11
N ALA A 42 -18.13 8.03 14.80
CA ALA A 42 -18.09 7.57 16.20
C ALA A 42 -19.02 8.37 17.14
N PRO A 43 -18.97 9.71 17.19
CA PRO A 43 -19.86 10.49 18.06
C PRO A 43 -21.34 10.44 17.63
N VAL A 44 -21.60 10.32 16.32
CA VAL A 44 -22.97 10.25 15.77
C VAL A 44 -23.62 8.92 16.13
N ASN A 45 -22.87 7.81 16.03
CA ASN A 45 -23.37 6.49 16.41
C ASN A 45 -23.72 6.39 17.89
N HIS A 46 -23.01 7.10 18.77
CA HIS A 46 -23.31 7.14 20.20
C HIS A 46 -24.62 7.89 20.51
N ALA A 47 -24.94 8.94 19.74
CA ALA A 47 -26.19 9.66 19.91
C ALA A 47 -27.42 8.89 19.38
N ILE A 48 -27.24 8.10 18.31
CA ILE A 48 -28.34 7.36 17.65
C ILE A 48 -28.59 6.01 18.33
N PHE A 49 -27.53 5.28 18.63
CA PHE A 49 -27.59 3.99 19.28
C PHE A 49 -27.12 4.20 20.71
N GLY A 50 -28.04 4.17 21.68
CA GLY A 50 -27.66 4.20 23.09
C GLY A 50 -26.85 2.95 23.48
N ASP A 51 -26.12 3.05 24.59
CA ASP A 51 -25.58 1.86 25.26
C ASP A 51 -26.58 1.36 26.29
N CYS A 52 -26.70 0.04 26.45
CA CYS A 52 -27.46 -0.49 27.58
C CYS A 52 -26.56 -0.53 28.82
N GLU A 53 -27.13 -0.51 30.03
CA GLU A 53 -26.37 -0.48 31.29
C GLU A 53 -25.36 -1.65 31.43
N GLU A 54 -25.59 -2.74 30.71
CA GLU A 54 -24.77 -3.94 30.72
C GLU A 54 -23.60 -3.87 29.72
N GLY A 55 -23.47 -2.75 28.99
CA GLY A 55 -22.47 -2.58 27.93
C GLY A 55 -22.67 -3.57 26.79
N ARG A 56 -23.91 -3.90 26.44
CA ARG A 56 -24.28 -4.76 25.30
C ARG A 56 -25.13 -4.00 24.26
N GLY A 57 -25.11 -2.67 24.32
CA GLY A 57 -25.88 -1.85 23.39
C GLY A 57 -25.34 -1.95 21.97
N TRP A 58 -26.20 -1.61 21.01
CA TRP A 58 -25.82 -1.53 19.59
C TRP A 58 -24.61 -0.61 19.36
N ASN A 59 -24.43 0.41 20.19
CA ASN A 59 -23.25 1.26 20.15
C ASN A 59 -21.95 0.48 20.30
N ARG A 60 -21.85 -0.40 21.30
CA ARG A 60 -20.63 -1.18 21.55
C ARG A 60 -20.37 -2.17 20.44
N VAL A 61 -21.41 -2.83 19.91
CA VAL A 61 -21.26 -3.76 18.78
C VAL A 61 -20.72 -3.04 17.54
N LEU A 62 -21.30 -1.88 17.20
CA LEU A 62 -20.83 -1.05 16.10
C LEU A 62 -19.41 -0.53 16.37
N HIS A 63 -19.12 -0.17 17.62
CA HIS A 63 -17.81 0.30 18.01
C HIS A 63 -16.75 -0.77 17.84
N ASP A 64 -16.99 -2.00 18.32
CA ASP A 64 -16.04 -3.09 18.23
C ASP A 64 -15.77 -3.49 16.76
N ILE A 65 -16.81 -3.54 15.92
CA ILE A 65 -16.67 -3.83 14.49
C ILE A 65 -15.82 -2.75 13.78
N ALA A 66 -15.98 -1.48 14.15
CA ALA A 66 -15.30 -0.38 13.47
C ALA A 66 -13.92 -0.05 14.04
N TRP A 67 -13.71 -0.12 15.36
CA TRP A 67 -12.52 0.40 16.06
C TRP A 67 -11.87 -0.55 17.07
N ALA A 68 -12.29 -1.82 17.19
CA ALA A 68 -11.54 -2.74 18.05
C ALA A 68 -10.06 -2.81 17.64
N PRO A 69 -9.13 -3.03 18.58
CA PRO A 69 -7.69 -3.03 18.28
C PRO A 69 -7.27 -4.08 17.23
N THR A 70 -8.02 -5.17 17.12
CA THR A 70 -7.77 -6.26 16.16
C THR A 70 -9.06 -6.70 15.49
N GLY A 71 -8.97 -7.04 14.21
CA GLY A 71 -10.10 -7.55 13.42
C GLY A 71 -11.21 -6.54 13.13
N SER A 72 -11.04 -5.27 13.53
CA SER A 72 -11.94 -4.20 13.17
C SER A 72 -11.66 -3.67 11.77
N LEU A 73 -12.63 -2.98 11.20
CA LEU A 73 -12.48 -2.32 9.91
C LEU A 73 -11.28 -1.34 9.92
N THR A 74 -11.12 -0.53 10.97
CA THR A 74 -10.00 0.42 11.07
C THR A 74 -8.66 -0.32 11.08
N ALA A 75 -8.50 -1.33 11.93
CA ALA A 75 -7.27 -2.11 12.01
C ALA A 75 -6.92 -2.77 10.66
N THR A 76 -7.91 -3.32 9.97
CA THR A 76 -7.72 -3.90 8.63
C THR A 76 -7.31 -2.85 7.59
N LEU A 77 -7.92 -1.65 7.59
CA LEU A 77 -7.57 -0.58 6.66
C LEU A 77 -6.14 -0.07 6.89
N GLU A 78 -5.73 0.05 8.15
CA GLU A 78 -4.36 0.43 8.52
C GLU A 78 -3.33 -0.62 8.09
N GLU A 79 -3.62 -1.91 8.30
CA GLU A 79 -2.76 -3.01 7.84
C GLU A 79 -2.56 -2.97 6.32
N HIS A 80 -3.63 -2.76 5.55
CA HIS A 80 -3.51 -2.59 4.09
C HIS A 80 -2.70 -1.33 3.72
N GLY A 81 -2.80 -0.26 4.50
CA GLY A 81 -1.97 0.94 4.33
C GLY A 81 -0.48 0.66 4.51
N CYS A 82 -0.11 -0.17 5.49
CA CYS A 82 1.26 -0.64 5.69
C CYS A 82 1.75 -1.49 4.50
N LEU A 83 0.96 -2.47 4.06
CA LEU A 83 1.28 -3.32 2.91
C LEU A 83 1.49 -2.50 1.62
N LEU A 84 0.65 -1.48 1.39
CA LEU A 84 0.82 -0.58 0.25
C LEU A 84 2.13 0.23 0.32
N THR A 85 2.59 0.58 1.53
CA THR A 85 3.89 1.23 1.71
C THR A 85 5.03 0.30 1.33
N GLU A 86 4.98 -0.96 1.78
CA GLU A 86 5.96 -1.98 1.42
C GLU A 86 6.00 -2.25 -0.09
N PHE A 87 4.82 -2.29 -0.74
CA PHE A 87 4.74 -2.42 -2.19
C PHE A 87 5.33 -1.22 -2.93
N ALA A 88 5.05 0.01 -2.49
CA ALA A 88 5.62 1.20 -3.11
C ALA A 88 7.16 1.19 -3.05
N ASP A 89 7.72 0.87 -1.88
CA ASP A 89 9.17 0.75 -1.69
C ASP A 89 9.77 -0.37 -2.53
N THR A 90 9.07 -1.50 -2.65
CA THR A 90 9.50 -2.63 -3.49
C THR A 90 9.52 -2.23 -4.96
N PHE A 91 8.49 -1.55 -5.46
CA PHE A 91 8.47 -1.09 -6.85
C PHE A 91 9.62 -0.12 -7.14
N ARG A 92 9.91 0.82 -6.23
CA ARG A 92 11.05 1.73 -6.37
C ARG A 92 12.38 0.98 -6.43
N ARG A 93 12.63 0.06 -5.50
CA ARG A 93 13.85 -0.77 -5.49
C ARG A 93 14.01 -1.57 -6.77
N ILE A 94 12.93 -2.14 -7.30
CA ILE A 94 12.95 -2.82 -8.59
C ILE A 94 13.31 -1.82 -9.69
N GLY A 95 12.66 -0.67 -9.74
CA GLY A 95 12.93 0.39 -10.73
C GLY A 95 14.39 0.84 -10.74
N ASP A 96 14.96 1.09 -9.56
CA ASP A 96 16.37 1.47 -9.41
C ASP A 96 17.31 0.38 -9.93
N ALA A 97 17.03 -0.88 -9.64
CA ALA A 97 17.82 -2.01 -10.14
C ALA A 97 17.80 -2.14 -11.67
N TYR A 98 16.65 -1.84 -12.30
CA TYR A 98 16.55 -1.77 -13.76
C TYR A 98 17.39 -0.61 -14.33
N LEU A 99 17.28 0.59 -13.76
CA LEU A 99 18.05 1.75 -14.21
C LEU A 99 19.56 1.55 -14.08
N ASP A 100 20.01 0.92 -12.99
CA ASP A 100 21.42 0.61 -12.79
C ASP A 100 21.92 -0.45 -13.77
N THR A 101 21.09 -1.45 -14.09
CA THR A 101 21.41 -2.47 -15.11
C THR A 101 21.53 -1.84 -16.50
N ASP A 102 20.59 -0.97 -16.87
CA ASP A 102 20.60 -0.26 -18.15
C ASP A 102 21.81 0.66 -18.25
N ARG A 103 22.14 1.43 -17.21
CA ARG A 103 23.35 2.27 -17.17
C ARG A 103 24.63 1.44 -17.34
N GLY A 104 24.76 0.35 -16.60
CA GLY A 104 25.91 -0.55 -16.70
C GLY A 104 26.02 -1.26 -18.05
N SER A 105 24.92 -1.43 -18.79
CA SER A 105 24.93 -1.94 -20.16
C SER A 105 25.37 -0.86 -21.17
N ALA A 106 24.93 0.39 -20.99
CA ALA A 106 25.28 1.52 -21.84
C ALA A 106 26.77 1.90 -21.72
N ASP A 107 27.32 1.88 -20.50
CA ASP A 107 28.74 2.14 -20.25
C ASP A 107 29.62 1.11 -20.96
N ARG A 108 29.26 -0.18 -20.87
CA ARG A 108 29.97 -1.28 -21.57
C ARG A 108 29.88 -1.16 -23.09
N ALA A 109 28.73 -0.77 -23.64
CA ALA A 109 28.57 -0.55 -25.07
C ALA A 109 29.46 0.60 -25.58
N THR A 110 29.58 1.67 -24.79
CA THR A 110 30.41 2.84 -25.10
C THR A 110 31.90 2.49 -25.08
N GLU A 111 32.34 1.70 -24.10
CA GLU A 111 33.74 1.22 -24.00
C GLU A 111 34.14 0.35 -25.21
N VAL A 112 33.28 -0.58 -25.62
CA VAL A 112 33.52 -1.45 -26.79
C VAL A 112 33.56 -0.64 -28.09
N GLY A 113 32.72 0.40 -28.22
CA GLY A 113 32.73 1.28 -29.39
C GLY A 113 34.00 2.13 -29.51
N ARG A 114 34.70 2.39 -28.41
CA ARG A 114 35.93 3.20 -28.36
C ARG A 114 37.20 2.41 -28.67
N GLN A 115 37.13 1.08 -28.57
CA GLN A 115 38.22 0.15 -28.87
C GLN A 115 38.23 -0.32 -30.34
N ARG A 116 37.33 0.22 -31.18
CA ARG A 116 37.27 0.01 -32.64
C ARG A 116 37.72 1.26 -33.39
#